data_AF-A0A3D6EL11-F1
#
_entry.id   AF-A0A3D6EL11-F1
#
_cell.length_a   1.000
_cell.length_b   1.000
_cell.length_c   1.000
_cell.angle_alpha   90.00
_cell.angle_beta   90.00
_cell.angle_gamma   90.00
#
_symmetry.space_group_name_H-M   'P 1'
#
loop_
_entity.id
_entity.type
_entity.pdbx_description
1 polymer ?
#
loop_
_entity_poly.entity_id
_entity_poly.type
_entity_poly.pdbx_seq_one_letter_code
_entity_poly.pdbx_strand_id
1 'polypeptide(L)'
;MGWEEAGIAPWTLRSRLGRMAQLAHRHGDRPVTVGLGTVRGLPLVRGLGLDVFQIHWYDRHDAASPLDRPVEQLHLDRPLLLGEFPTRNSRRSQTEIVATARRNGYCGALAWSLQAGDAFSGMGPAAPQMDTPWPTASG
;
A
#
# COMPACT_ATOMS: atom_id res chain seq x y z
N MET A 1 7.45 -12.96 7.51
CA MET A 1 8.56 -13.51 6.70
C MET A 1 9.55 -12.39 6.47
N GLY A 2 10.77 -12.58 6.97
CA GLY A 2 11.78 -11.54 7.14
C GLY A 2 12.80 -11.55 6.02
N TRP A 3 13.43 -10.40 5.82
CA TRP A 3 14.48 -10.04 4.84
C TRP A 3 15.70 -10.97 4.79
N GLU A 4 15.78 -11.93 5.70
CA GLU A 4 16.88 -12.87 5.88
C GLU A 4 16.97 -13.89 4.74
N GLU A 5 15.84 -14.31 4.15
CA GLU A 5 15.82 -15.31 3.07
C GLU A 5 16.35 -14.77 1.72
N ALA A 6 16.34 -13.45 1.51
CA ALA A 6 16.79 -12.84 0.26
C ALA A 6 18.30 -12.51 0.24
N GLY A 7 19.02 -12.72 1.35
CA GLY A 7 20.45 -12.39 1.45
C GLY A 7 20.78 -10.89 1.37
N ILE A 8 19.78 -10.00 1.43
CA ILE A 8 19.98 -8.56 1.42
C ILE A 8 19.74 -8.01 2.82
N ALA A 9 20.79 -7.48 3.44
CA ALA A 9 20.65 -6.84 4.74
C ALA A 9 19.64 -5.67 4.67
N PRO A 10 18.73 -5.52 5.65
CA PRO A 10 17.70 -4.48 5.66
C PRO A 10 18.24 -3.06 5.46
N TRP A 11 19.40 -2.76 6.04
CA TRP A 11 20.06 -1.46 5.89
C TRP A 11 20.50 -1.21 4.44
N THR A 12 20.99 -2.24 3.73
CA THR A 12 21.41 -2.13 2.33
C THR A 12 20.22 -1.78 1.45
N LEU A 13 19.09 -2.46 1.65
CA LEU A 13 17.87 -2.16 0.93
C LEU A 13 17.37 -0.75 1.24
N ARG A 14 17.31 -0.37 2.52
CA ARG A 14 16.90 0.96 2.96
C ARG A 14 17.76 2.07 2.34
N SER A 15 19.09 1.92 2.33
CA SER A 15 20.00 2.88 1.70
C SER A 15 19.79 2.99 0.19
N ARG A 16 19.52 1.87 -0.49
CA ARG A 16 19.20 1.87 -1.94
C ARG A 16 17.88 2.59 -2.22
N LEU A 17 16.82 2.28 -1.46
CA LEU A 17 15.52 2.93 -1.59
C LEU A 17 15.63 4.45 -1.38
N GLY A 18 16.38 4.90 -0.36
CA GLY A 18 16.59 6.32 -0.11
C GLY A 18 17.31 7.03 -1.27
N ARG A 19 18.35 6.40 -1.86
CA ARG A 19 19.02 6.96 -3.05
C ARG A 19 18.09 7.03 -4.26
N MET A 20 17.22 6.03 -4.45
CA MET A 20 16.25 6.04 -5.56
C MET A 20 15.22 7.15 -5.38
N ALA A 21 14.70 7.36 -4.17
CA ALA A 21 13.78 8.46 -3.88
C ALA A 21 14.43 9.82 -4.18
N GLN A 22 15.65 10.03 -3.68
CA GLN A 22 16.41 11.25 -3.97
C GLN A 22 16.67 11.46 -5.47
N LEU A 23 16.99 10.40 -6.22
CA LEU A 23 17.17 10.48 -7.67
C LEU A 23 15.87 10.86 -8.38
N ALA A 24 14.75 10.24 -8.00
CA ALA A 24 13.45 10.54 -8.57
C ALA A 24 13.08 12.02 -8.36
N HIS A 25 13.29 12.55 -7.15
CA HIS A 25 13.06 13.97 -6.85
C HIS A 25 14.05 14.91 -7.55
N ARG A 26 15.29 14.48 -7.81
CA ARG A 26 16.25 15.30 -8.58
C ARG A 26 15.89 15.42 -10.05
N HIS A 27 15.17 14.45 -10.60
CA HIS A 27 14.90 14.35 -12.03
C HIS A 27 13.42 14.47 -12.39
N GLY A 28 12.56 14.80 -11.43
CA GLY A 28 11.15 15.06 -11.67
C GLY A 28 10.38 15.50 -10.43
N ASP A 29 9.19 16.04 -10.66
CA ASP A 29 8.32 16.64 -9.64
C ASP A 29 7.13 15.72 -9.27
N ARG A 30 7.21 14.43 -9.61
CA ARG A 30 6.13 13.48 -9.35
C ARG A 30 6.30 12.83 -7.96
N PRO A 31 5.20 12.57 -7.24
CA PRO A 31 5.25 11.86 -5.96
C PRO A 31 5.93 10.49 -6.07
N VAL A 32 6.74 10.15 -5.07
CA VAL A 32 7.51 8.90 -5.00
C VAL A 32 6.98 8.02 -3.87
N THR A 33 6.91 6.70 -4.13
CA THR A 33 6.44 5.69 -3.18
C THR A 33 7.16 4.36 -3.37
N VAL A 34 6.97 3.43 -2.43
CA VAL A 34 7.46 2.04 -2.48
C VAL A 34 6.33 1.13 -2.02
N GLY A 35 5.91 0.18 -2.86
CA GLY A 35 4.92 -0.83 -2.52
C GLY A 35 5.49 -1.84 -1.52
N LEU A 36 4.96 -1.85 -0.29
CA LEU A 36 5.34 -2.78 0.76
C LEU A 36 4.35 -3.94 0.83
N GLY A 37 4.85 -5.18 0.94
CA GLY A 37 3.96 -6.35 1.04
C GLY A 37 2.99 -6.34 2.22
N THR A 38 3.29 -5.63 3.32
CA THR A 38 2.38 -5.37 4.45
C THR A 38 2.81 -4.10 5.21
N VAL A 39 1.96 -3.63 6.13
CA VAL A 39 2.27 -2.54 7.08
C VAL A 39 3.55 -2.77 7.91
N ARG A 40 3.96 -4.03 8.13
CA ARG A 40 5.20 -4.37 8.85
C ARG A 40 6.47 -3.90 8.14
N GLY A 41 6.37 -3.58 6.85
CA GLY A 41 7.48 -3.03 6.05
C GLY A 41 7.75 -1.54 6.29
N LEU A 42 6.85 -0.80 6.96
CA LEU A 42 6.98 0.65 7.14
C LEU A 42 8.33 1.10 7.74
N PRO A 43 8.92 0.41 8.73
CA PRO A 43 10.22 0.79 9.27
C PRO A 43 11.35 0.85 8.21
N LEU A 44 11.23 0.12 7.09
CA LEU A 44 12.25 0.18 6.04
C LEU A 44 12.21 1.47 5.24
N VAL A 45 11.07 2.15 5.16
CA VAL A 45 10.86 3.28 4.24
C VAL A 45 10.61 4.62 4.91
N ARG A 46 10.27 4.63 6.21
CA ARG A 46 10.08 5.88 6.97
C ARG A 46 11.33 6.76 6.89
N GLY A 47 11.15 8.07 6.71
CA GLY A 47 12.26 9.02 6.65
C GLY A 47 13.18 8.90 5.43
N LEU A 48 12.78 8.17 4.37
CA LEU A 48 13.55 8.10 3.12
C LEU A 48 13.17 9.18 2.10
N GLY A 49 12.29 10.12 2.45
CA GLY A 49 11.75 11.11 1.53
C GLY A 49 10.73 10.52 0.55
N LEU A 50 9.85 9.61 1.01
CA LEU A 50 8.69 9.22 0.21
C LEU A 50 7.56 10.22 0.42
N ASP A 51 6.77 10.47 -0.62
CA ASP A 51 5.65 11.43 -0.57
C ASP A 51 4.34 10.77 -0.14
N VAL A 52 4.23 9.47 -0.39
CA VAL A 52 3.11 8.62 0.05
C VAL A 52 3.64 7.24 0.44
N PHE A 53 3.19 6.72 1.58
CA PHE A 53 3.45 5.32 1.95
C PHE A 53 2.48 4.41 1.23
N GLN A 54 2.91 3.22 0.85
CA GLN A 54 2.07 2.25 0.16
C GLN A 54 2.25 0.86 0.75
N ILE A 55 1.13 0.21 1.08
CA ILE A 55 1.11 -1.17 1.59
C ILE A 55 0.16 -2.03 0.78
N HIS A 56 0.43 -3.32 0.74
CA HIS A 56 -0.42 -4.33 0.16
C HIS A 56 -1.16 -5.04 1.31
N TRP A 57 -2.37 -5.53 1.05
CA TRP A 57 -3.13 -6.32 2.00
C TRP A 57 -3.78 -7.51 1.32
N TYR A 58 -3.66 -8.67 1.96
CA TYR A 58 -4.33 -9.92 1.60
C TYR A 58 -4.77 -10.61 2.89
N ASP A 59 -5.81 -11.43 2.82
CA ASP A 59 -6.37 -12.13 4.00
C ASP A 59 -5.34 -12.85 4.87
N ARG A 60 -4.36 -13.50 4.24
CA ARG A 60 -3.27 -14.20 4.94
C ARG A 60 -2.44 -13.30 5.88
N HIS A 61 -2.50 -11.99 5.68
CA HIS A 61 -1.78 -10.99 6.48
C HIS A 61 -2.67 -10.34 7.54
N ASP A 62 -3.98 -10.50 7.47
CA ASP A 62 -4.96 -9.73 8.26
C ASP A 62 -4.77 -9.94 9.77
N ALA A 63 -4.47 -11.16 10.21
CA ALA A 63 -4.23 -11.44 11.62
C ALA A 63 -3.02 -10.66 12.21
N ALA A 64 -1.97 -10.45 11.41
CA ALA A 64 -0.75 -9.76 11.84
C ALA A 64 -0.72 -8.28 11.43
N SER A 65 -1.56 -7.89 10.47
CA SER A 65 -1.57 -6.59 9.81
C SER A 65 -3.01 -6.30 9.34
N PRO A 66 -3.93 -6.09 10.30
CA PRO A 66 -5.35 -5.98 10.00
C PRO A 66 -5.64 -4.74 9.17
N LEU A 67 -6.50 -4.88 8.16
CA LEU A 67 -6.99 -3.73 7.38
C LEU A 67 -7.81 -2.77 8.25
N ASP A 68 -8.40 -3.30 9.31
CA ASP A 68 -9.25 -2.57 10.25
C ASP A 68 -8.48 -1.65 11.21
N ARG A 69 -7.14 -1.70 11.22
CA ARG A 69 -6.32 -0.80 12.03
C ARG A 69 -6.42 0.64 11.48
N PRO A 70 -6.82 1.63 12.31
CA PRO A 70 -6.78 3.03 11.90
C PRO A 70 -5.37 3.49 11.53
N VAL A 71 -5.25 4.22 10.41
CA VAL A 71 -3.95 4.76 9.93
C VAL A 71 -3.32 5.71 10.93
N GLU A 72 -4.13 6.47 11.68
CA GLU A 72 -3.67 7.36 12.75
C GLU A 72 -2.80 6.67 13.81
N GLN A 73 -3.08 5.39 14.12
CA GLN A 73 -2.31 4.60 15.10
C GLN A 73 -0.91 4.24 14.60
N LEU A 74 -0.63 4.45 13.30
CA LEU A 74 0.68 4.23 12.73
C LEU A 74 1.59 5.45 12.92
N HIS A 75 1.06 6.63 13.26
CA HIS A 75 1.84 7.88 13.41
C HIS A 75 2.73 8.17 12.18
N LEU A 76 2.12 8.15 10.99
CA LEU A 76 2.80 8.45 9.74
C LEU A 76 2.84 9.96 9.49
N ASP A 77 3.96 10.44 8.95
CA ASP A 77 4.19 11.82 8.54
C ASP A 77 3.70 12.10 7.10
N ARG A 78 3.23 11.07 6.40
CA ARG A 78 2.73 11.12 5.03
C ARG A 78 1.52 10.21 4.86
N PRO A 79 0.64 10.46 3.86
CA PRO A 79 -0.54 9.62 3.63
C PRO A 79 -0.18 8.15 3.36
N LEU A 80 -1.12 7.24 3.66
CA LEU A 80 -0.98 5.80 3.41
C LEU A 80 -1.97 5.32 2.35
N LEU A 81 -1.45 4.80 1.25
CA LEU A 81 -2.20 4.17 0.17
C LEU A 81 -2.30 2.66 0.40
N LEU A 82 -3.51 2.09 0.26
CA LEU A 82 -3.67 0.65 0.07
C LEU A 82 -3.34 0.34 -1.40
N GLY A 83 -2.08 0.06 -1.68
CA GLY A 83 -1.55 -0.08 -3.04
C GLY A 83 -1.92 -1.37 -3.75
N GLU A 84 -2.40 -2.36 -2.99
CA GLU A 84 -2.80 -3.65 -3.55
C GLU A 84 -3.78 -4.35 -2.61
N PHE A 85 -4.91 -4.80 -3.15
CA PHE A 85 -5.83 -5.73 -2.48
C PHE A 85 -6.42 -6.75 -3.46
N PRO A 86 -6.74 -7.97 -3.03
CA PRO A 86 -7.26 -9.02 -3.91
C PRO A 86 -8.64 -8.68 -4.48
N THR A 87 -8.84 -8.94 -5.77
CA THR A 87 -10.17 -8.85 -6.43
C THR A 87 -10.88 -10.20 -6.51
N ARG A 88 -10.14 -11.28 -6.24
CA ARG A 88 -10.63 -12.66 -6.18
C ARG A 88 -10.02 -13.38 -4.96
N ASN A 89 -10.70 -14.43 -4.49
CA ASN A 89 -10.23 -15.31 -3.42
C ASN A 89 -9.92 -14.55 -2.11
N SER A 90 -10.76 -13.57 -1.80
CA SER A 90 -10.79 -12.86 -0.53
C SER A 90 -12.07 -13.19 0.24
N ARG A 91 -12.00 -13.25 1.56
CA ARG A 91 -13.14 -13.39 2.47
C ARG A 91 -14.02 -12.14 2.49
N ARG A 92 -13.42 -10.97 2.18
CA ARG A 92 -14.11 -9.69 2.04
C ARG A 92 -14.33 -9.38 0.57
N SER A 93 -15.49 -8.87 0.20
CA SER A 93 -15.75 -8.32 -1.13
C SER A 93 -14.88 -7.09 -1.40
N GLN A 94 -14.69 -6.73 -2.68
CA GLN A 94 -13.92 -5.55 -3.07
C GLN A 94 -14.50 -4.27 -2.46
N THR A 95 -15.83 -4.13 -2.49
CA THR A 95 -16.54 -2.98 -1.90
C THR A 95 -16.29 -2.88 -0.39
N GLU A 96 -16.32 -4.01 0.34
CA GLU A 96 -16.02 -4.02 1.78
C GLU A 96 -14.58 -3.63 2.07
N ILE A 97 -13.61 -4.10 1.28
CA ILE A 97 -12.19 -3.74 1.42
C ILE A 97 -12.02 -2.24 1.23
N VAL A 98 -12.57 -1.68 0.15
CA VAL A 98 -12.45 -0.26 -0.17
C VAL A 98 -13.14 0.60 0.88
N ALA A 99 -14.34 0.22 1.33
CA ALA A 99 -15.06 0.92 2.39
C ALA A 99 -14.28 0.87 3.72
N THR A 100 -13.65 -0.26 4.03
CA THR A 100 -12.81 -0.41 5.23
C THR A 100 -11.57 0.49 5.16
N ALA A 101 -10.83 0.46 4.05
CA ALA A 101 -9.67 1.31 3.87
C ALA A 101 -10.04 2.80 4.00
N ARG A 102 -11.17 3.21 3.39
CA ARG A 102 -11.67 4.58 3.51
C ARG A 102 -12.00 4.96 4.95
N ARG A 103 -12.76 4.13 5.67
CA ARG A 103 -13.14 4.39 7.08
C ARG A 103 -11.94 4.50 8.00
N ASN A 104 -10.85 3.80 7.70
CA ASN A 104 -9.66 3.76 8.55
C ASN A 104 -8.58 4.78 8.16
N GLY A 105 -8.86 5.70 7.24
CA GLY A 105 -7.97 6.84 6.96
C GLY A 105 -6.86 6.58 5.95
N TYR A 106 -6.96 5.53 5.14
CA TYR A 106 -6.11 5.40 3.94
C TYR A 106 -6.43 6.57 2.98
N CYS A 107 -5.52 6.93 2.07
CA CYS A 107 -5.72 7.98 1.07
C CYS A 107 -6.14 7.46 -0.32
N GLY A 108 -6.35 6.14 -0.42
CA GLY A 108 -6.79 5.47 -1.63
C GLY A 108 -6.70 3.95 -1.49
N ALA A 109 -7.26 3.23 -2.45
CA ALA A 109 -7.17 1.77 -2.55
C ALA A 109 -7.07 1.33 -4.02
N LEU A 110 -6.10 0.49 -4.34
CA LEU A 110 -5.85 -0.04 -5.68
C LEU A 110 -6.09 -1.54 -5.73
N ALA A 111 -6.97 -1.94 -6.65
CA ALA A 111 -7.40 -3.31 -6.83
C ALA A 111 -6.34 -4.12 -7.61
N TRP A 112 -6.03 -5.33 -7.13
CA TRP A 112 -5.19 -6.29 -7.82
C TRP A 112 -6.04 -7.31 -8.58
N SER A 113 -5.97 -7.42 -9.90
CA SER A 113 -5.26 -6.56 -10.84
C SER A 113 -6.04 -6.54 -12.16
N LEU A 114 -5.68 -5.62 -13.07
CA LEU A 114 -6.38 -5.50 -14.36
C LEU A 114 -6.02 -6.63 -15.33
N GLN A 115 -4.80 -7.16 -15.27
CA GLN A 115 -4.27 -8.04 -16.31
C GLN A 115 -3.53 -9.28 -15.79
N ALA A 116 -3.37 -9.46 -14.47
CA ALA A 116 -2.72 -10.69 -13.99
C ALA A 116 -3.68 -11.87 -14.04
N GLY A 117 -3.13 -13.05 -14.35
CA GLY A 117 -3.85 -14.33 -14.38
C GLY A 117 -3.69 -15.17 -13.12
N ASP A 118 -3.37 -14.53 -11.98
CA ASP A 118 -3.12 -15.23 -10.72
C ASP A 118 -4.41 -15.53 -9.94
N ALA A 119 -4.25 -16.27 -8.84
CA ALA A 119 -5.37 -16.65 -7.97
C ALA A 119 -6.05 -15.47 -7.27
N PHE A 120 -5.46 -14.27 -7.26
CA PHE A 120 -6.00 -13.10 -6.57
C PHE A 120 -6.62 -12.07 -7.51
N SER A 121 -6.55 -12.33 -8.82
CA SER A 121 -7.03 -11.45 -9.88
C SER A 121 -8.36 -11.96 -10.44
N GLY A 122 -9.33 -11.07 -10.55
CA GLY A 122 -10.66 -11.36 -11.05
C GLY A 122 -11.50 -10.12 -11.33
N MET A 123 -10.87 -8.99 -11.67
CA MET A 123 -11.61 -7.80 -12.07
C MET A 123 -12.41 -8.08 -13.34
N GLY A 124 -13.74 -7.88 -13.28
CA GLY A 124 -14.58 -7.83 -14.46
C GLY A 124 -14.36 -6.53 -15.26
N PRO A 125 -14.89 -6.43 -16.49
CA PRO A 125 -14.69 -5.27 -17.38
C PRO A 125 -15.28 -3.94 -16.89
N ALA A 126 -16.00 -3.94 -15.76
CA ALA A 126 -16.44 -2.72 -15.08
C ALA A 126 -16.14 -2.86 -13.59
N ALA A 127 -15.07 -2.22 -13.12
CA ALA A 127 -14.93 -1.95 -11.69
C ALA A 127 -16.05 -0.96 -11.29
N PRO A 128 -16.69 -1.11 -10.12
CA PRO A 128 -17.69 -0.16 -9.68
C PRO A 128 -17.04 1.23 -9.56
N GLN A 129 -17.58 2.17 -10.33
CA GLN A 129 -17.30 3.59 -10.13
C GLN A 129 -17.84 3.96 -8.75
N MET A 130 -16.95 4.34 -7.83
CA MET A 130 -17.39 4.86 -6.55
C MET A 130 -17.79 6.32 -6.72
N ASP A 131 -19.07 6.64 -6.54
CA ASP A 131 -19.63 7.98 -6.75
C ASP A 131 -19.14 9.03 -5.73
N THR A 132 -18.45 8.60 -4.66
CA THR A 132 -17.93 9.50 -3.63
C THR A 132 -16.41 9.66 -3.76
N PRO A 133 -15.90 10.88 -4.01
CA PRO A 133 -14.46 11.17 -4.01
C PRO A 133 -13.80 10.70 -2.73
N TRP A 134 -12.55 10.22 -2.81
CA TRP A 134 -11.80 9.89 -1.60
C TRP A 134 -11.62 11.15 -0.75
N PRO A 135 -11.76 11.10 0.59
CA PRO A 135 -11.47 12.26 1.41
C PRO A 135 -10.05 12.74 1.12
N THR A 136 -9.92 13.99 0.69
CA THR A 136 -8.60 14.60 0.52
C THR A 136 -7.94 14.67 1.89
N ALA A 137 -6.67 14.27 1.97
CA ALA A 137 -5.89 14.53 3.18
C ALA A 137 -5.90 16.04 3.40
N SER A 138 -6.45 16.48 4.54
CA SER A 138 -6.39 17.88 4.95
C SER A 138 -4.91 18.27 5.07
N GLY A 139 -4.51 19.28 4.31
CA GLY A 139 -3.16 19.85 4.36
C GLY A 139 -2.87 20.53 5.68
#